data_AF-A0A507AL75-F1
#
_entry.id   AF-A0A507AL75-F1
#
_cell.length_a   1.000
_cell.length_b   1.000
_cell.length_c   1.000
_cell.angle_alpha   90.00
_cell.angle_beta   90.00
_cell.angle_gamma   90.00
#
_symmetry.space_group_name_H-M   'P 1'
#
loop_
_entity.id
_entity.type
_entity.pdbx_description
1 polymer ?
#
loop_
_entity_poly.entity_id
_entity_poly.type
_entity_poly.pdbx_seq_one_letter_code
_entity_poly.pdbx_strand_id
1 'polypeptide(L)'
;MRDESAVRSRGQARHIVQEHGPRSRSGRSSTHRSKRRRSKDPLHRFRRFANKHTWTVPLLLLVAFGVAYTFNPTESNIVHRFIFLSYKVAPADGASLGLAQYGKGPRDFTFVAFYAIVLTFTREFIMQEILRPLARRGGIATRGKQLRFMEQAYTAIYFSFTGPLGLYVMSRTPVWYFDTRGMYEAYPHRTLDGAFKFYYLFEAAYWVQQAMVMVLGQEKRRKDFKELVAHHIVTISLIWLSYRFHFTHIGVAVYITHDVSDVFLAISKSLHYLESRFIGPVYTLNIGVWIYLRHYLNIRILYSLLTEFRTVGPYELNWETEQYKCWISNVVTFVLLALLQALNLFWLYCLLRSAYRFVVHNIAKDDRSEDEDEEGEMEKRQNEL
;
A
#
# COMPACT_ATOMS: atom_id res chain seq x y z
N MET A 1 65.73 33.28 -14.42
CA MET A 1 67.18 33.48 -14.65
C MET A 1 67.56 32.58 -15.82
N ARG A 2 68.24 33.15 -16.82
CA ARG A 2 68.51 32.56 -18.15
C ARG A 2 69.59 31.47 -18.08
N ASP A 3 69.47 30.49 -18.97
CA ASP A 3 70.55 29.75 -19.67
C ASP A 3 69.94 29.30 -21.00
N GLU A 4 70.24 29.90 -22.15
CA GLU A 4 71.43 29.81 -23.01
C GLU A 4 71.66 28.45 -23.72
N SER A 5 71.91 28.62 -25.03
CA SER A 5 72.54 27.69 -25.99
C SER A 5 71.69 26.56 -26.58
N ALA A 6 71.79 26.14 -27.85
CA ALA A 6 72.23 26.70 -29.14
C ALA A 6 72.37 25.49 -30.09
N VAL A 7 71.92 25.62 -31.35
CA VAL A 7 72.60 25.08 -32.57
C VAL A 7 72.46 23.53 -32.79
N ARG A 8 72.13 22.92 -33.93
CA ARG A 8 72.45 23.06 -35.38
C ARG A 8 71.48 22.12 -36.15
N SER A 9 70.73 22.50 -37.18
CA SER A 9 71.06 22.72 -38.62
C SER A 9 71.44 21.49 -39.46
N ARG A 10 70.63 21.24 -40.53
CA ARG A 10 70.89 20.78 -41.93
C ARG A 10 69.89 19.68 -42.32
N GLY A 11 69.00 19.86 -43.31
CA GLY A 11 69.21 20.18 -44.74
C GLY A 11 68.90 18.89 -45.52
N GLN A 12 68.21 18.78 -46.66
CA GLN A 12 67.93 19.60 -47.83
C GLN A 12 66.70 18.95 -48.54
N ALA A 13 65.68 19.69 -48.97
CA ALA A 13 65.47 20.24 -50.32
C ALA A 13 65.13 19.21 -51.43
N ARG A 14 63.97 19.35 -52.08
CA ARG A 14 63.82 19.59 -53.54
C ARG A 14 62.37 19.90 -53.94
N HIS A 15 62.30 20.65 -55.03
CA HIS A 15 61.25 21.56 -55.50
C HIS A 15 60.62 21.01 -56.81
N ILE A 16 59.63 21.73 -57.37
CA ILE A 16 59.16 21.75 -58.80
C ILE A 16 58.05 20.71 -59.12
N VAL A 17 56.94 20.97 -59.83
CA VAL A 17 56.32 22.13 -60.51
C VAL A 17 54.81 21.85 -60.72
N GLN A 18 54.08 22.92 -61.01
CA GLN A 18 52.64 23.06 -61.23
C GLN A 18 52.28 22.93 -62.72
N GLU A 19 51.12 22.35 -63.09
CA GLU A 19 50.47 22.64 -64.39
C GLU A 19 48.93 22.42 -64.40
N HIS A 20 48.24 23.08 -65.32
CA HIS A 20 46.80 23.43 -65.34
C HIS A 20 45.91 22.52 -66.23
N GLY A 21 44.65 22.29 -65.78
CA GLY A 21 43.39 22.14 -66.58
C GLY A 21 43.17 20.88 -67.44
N PRO A 22 41.93 20.52 -67.89
CA PRO A 22 40.70 21.34 -68.01
C PRO A 22 39.39 20.72 -67.44
N ARG A 23 38.30 21.50 -67.49
CA ARG A 23 36.91 21.17 -67.07
C ARG A 23 36.22 20.14 -67.99
N SER A 24 35.37 19.26 -67.43
CA SER A 24 34.15 18.79 -68.11
C SER A 24 33.03 18.39 -67.13
N ARG A 25 31.79 18.69 -67.52
CA ARG A 25 30.51 18.43 -66.81
C ARG A 25 30.08 16.96 -66.99
N SER A 26 29.50 16.33 -65.97
CA SER A 26 28.21 15.60 -66.06
C SER A 26 27.82 14.92 -64.73
N GLY A 27 26.52 14.81 -64.47
CA GLY A 27 25.99 13.76 -63.59
C GLY A 27 25.65 14.14 -62.14
N ARG A 28 24.68 15.04 -61.92
CA ARG A 28 23.88 15.00 -60.69
C ARG A 28 23.12 13.66 -60.66
N SER A 29 23.59 12.69 -59.87
CA SER A 29 22.74 11.60 -59.41
C SER A 29 22.32 11.92 -57.98
N SER A 30 21.06 12.31 -57.84
CA SER A 30 20.38 12.51 -56.57
C SER A 30 20.18 11.15 -55.89
N THR A 31 21.13 10.73 -55.06
CA THR A 31 20.84 9.72 -54.04
C THR A 31 20.06 10.42 -52.93
N HIS A 32 18.74 10.45 -53.10
CA HIS A 32 17.80 10.68 -52.01
C HIS A 32 18.10 9.63 -50.93
N ARG A 33 18.97 9.98 -49.98
CA ARG A 33 19.06 9.29 -48.69
C ARG A 33 17.76 9.61 -47.99
N SER A 34 16.75 8.82 -48.29
CA SER A 34 15.52 8.70 -47.53
C SER A 34 15.92 8.59 -46.07
N LYS A 35 15.80 9.70 -45.34
CA LYS A 35 15.63 9.68 -43.89
C LYS A 35 14.34 8.90 -43.71
N ARG A 36 14.46 7.57 -43.64
CA ARG A 36 13.42 6.67 -43.18
C ARG A 36 13.08 7.19 -41.78
N ARG A 37 12.05 8.03 -41.70
CA ARG A 37 11.40 8.42 -40.45
C ARG A 37 11.09 7.08 -39.79
N ARG A 38 11.90 6.68 -38.80
CA ARG A 38 11.55 5.59 -37.90
C ARG A 38 10.17 5.97 -37.39
N SER A 39 9.14 5.26 -37.86
CA SER A 39 7.82 5.33 -37.24
C SER A 39 8.09 5.08 -35.76
N LYS A 40 7.92 6.11 -34.93
CA LYS A 40 8.04 5.95 -33.49
C LYS A 40 6.91 5.01 -33.11
N ASP A 41 7.28 3.75 -32.92
CA ASP A 41 6.38 2.64 -32.63
C ASP A 41 5.36 3.11 -31.58
N PRO A 42 4.05 3.11 -31.88
CA PRO A 42 3.03 3.52 -30.92
C PRO A 42 3.17 2.75 -29.60
N LEU A 43 3.64 1.50 -29.65
CA LEU A 43 3.92 0.69 -28.46
C LEU A 43 5.05 1.28 -27.60
N HIS A 44 6.11 1.78 -28.23
CA HIS A 44 7.22 2.43 -27.52
C HIS A 44 6.78 3.78 -26.91
N ARG A 45 5.93 4.54 -27.58
CA ARG A 45 5.35 5.78 -27.03
C ARG A 45 4.43 5.49 -25.85
N PHE A 46 3.58 4.48 -25.97
CA PHE A 46 2.71 4.01 -24.90
C PHE A 46 3.53 3.51 -23.71
N ARG A 47 4.52 2.63 -23.91
CA ARG A 47 5.40 2.13 -22.84
C ARG A 47 6.14 3.25 -22.11
N ARG A 48 6.63 4.25 -22.85
CA ARG A 48 7.27 5.44 -22.24
C ARG A 48 6.27 6.28 -21.44
N PHE A 49 5.04 6.42 -21.92
CA PHE A 49 3.98 7.13 -21.20
C PHE A 49 3.53 6.37 -19.95
N ALA A 50 3.37 5.05 -20.04
CA ALA A 50 2.97 4.19 -18.93
C ALA A 50 4.06 4.08 -17.85
N ASN A 51 5.33 4.05 -18.25
CA ASN A 51 6.44 4.15 -17.30
C ASN A 51 6.52 5.51 -16.60
N LYS A 52 5.97 6.58 -17.21
CA LYS A 52 5.94 7.93 -16.63
C LYS A 52 4.69 8.13 -15.74
N HIS A 53 3.55 7.58 -16.16
CA HIS A 53 2.27 7.63 -15.45
C HIS A 53 1.87 6.20 -15.10
N THR A 54 2.37 5.72 -13.98
CA THR A 54 2.17 4.33 -13.51
C THR A 54 0.70 3.99 -13.31
N TRP A 55 -0.17 4.99 -13.06
CA TRP A 55 -1.62 4.82 -12.95
C TRP A 55 -2.30 4.36 -14.26
N THR A 56 -1.64 4.50 -15.41
CA THR A 56 -2.23 4.16 -16.72
C THR A 56 -2.45 2.66 -16.91
N VAL A 57 -1.56 1.80 -16.39
CA VAL A 57 -1.70 0.35 -16.53
C VAL A 57 -2.90 -0.17 -15.73
N PRO A 58 -3.04 0.15 -14.42
CA PRO A 58 -4.26 -0.15 -13.67
C PRO A 58 -5.51 0.45 -14.31
N LEU A 59 -5.47 1.69 -14.81
CA LEU A 59 -6.62 2.33 -15.45
C LEU A 59 -7.09 1.55 -16.68
N LEU A 60 -6.17 1.09 -17.53
CA LEU A 60 -6.53 0.30 -18.72
C LEU A 60 -7.21 -1.02 -18.34
N LEU A 61 -6.76 -1.68 -17.27
CA LEU A 61 -7.42 -2.87 -16.75
C LEU A 61 -8.84 -2.53 -16.28
N LEU A 62 -9.02 -1.45 -15.51
CA LEU A 62 -10.34 -1.00 -15.05
C LEU A 62 -11.29 -0.66 -16.22
N VAL A 63 -10.78 0.03 -17.24
CA VAL A 63 -11.55 0.33 -18.46
C VAL A 63 -11.94 -0.95 -19.19
N ALA A 64 -11.03 -1.93 -19.28
CA ALA A 64 -11.36 -3.22 -19.90
C ALA A 64 -12.46 -3.97 -19.15
N PHE A 65 -12.42 -3.99 -17.80
CA PHE A 65 -13.50 -4.54 -16.98
C PHE A 65 -14.82 -3.78 -17.19
N GLY A 66 -14.78 -2.44 -17.20
CA GLY A 66 -15.96 -1.61 -17.45
C GLY A 66 -16.60 -1.87 -18.82
N VAL A 67 -15.79 -1.91 -19.87
CA VAL A 67 -16.24 -2.24 -21.23
C VAL A 67 -16.86 -3.64 -21.28
N ALA A 68 -16.19 -4.64 -20.70
CA ALA A 68 -16.71 -6.00 -20.62
C ALA A 68 -18.05 -6.08 -19.84
N TYR A 69 -18.26 -5.23 -18.84
CA TYR A 69 -19.55 -5.13 -18.14
C TYR A 69 -20.65 -4.50 -19.01
N THR A 70 -20.34 -3.44 -19.77
CA THR A 70 -21.35 -2.75 -20.61
C THR A 70 -21.94 -3.63 -21.72
N PHE A 71 -21.21 -4.62 -22.21
CA PHE A 71 -21.73 -5.58 -23.21
C PHE A 71 -22.85 -6.48 -22.66
N ASN A 72 -22.86 -6.75 -21.36
CA ASN A 72 -23.92 -7.51 -20.69
C ASN A 72 -24.02 -7.07 -19.22
N PRO A 73 -24.80 -6.02 -18.90
CA PRO A 73 -24.89 -5.45 -17.56
C PRO A 73 -25.87 -6.24 -16.68
N THR A 74 -25.71 -7.56 -16.60
CA THR A 74 -26.56 -8.45 -15.79
C THR A 74 -25.71 -9.35 -14.91
N GLU A 75 -26.34 -10.01 -13.92
CA GLU A 75 -25.67 -10.98 -13.04
C GLU A 75 -25.06 -12.19 -13.78
N SER A 76 -25.49 -12.42 -15.03
CA SER A 76 -24.96 -13.48 -15.89
C SER A 76 -23.52 -13.20 -16.36
N ASN A 77 -23.08 -11.95 -16.29
CA ASN A 77 -21.73 -11.57 -16.70
C ASN A 77 -20.69 -12.04 -15.68
N ILE A 78 -19.59 -12.62 -16.16
CA ILE A 78 -18.45 -13.02 -15.32
C ILE A 78 -17.91 -11.82 -14.54
N VAL A 79 -17.91 -10.63 -15.15
CA VAL A 79 -17.43 -9.37 -14.55
C VAL A 79 -18.30 -8.92 -13.37
N HIS A 80 -19.58 -9.30 -13.33
CA HIS A 80 -20.45 -8.94 -12.21
C HIS A 80 -19.89 -9.41 -10.86
N ARG A 81 -19.23 -10.58 -10.84
CA ARG A 81 -18.62 -11.19 -9.65
C ARG A 81 -17.34 -10.46 -9.16
N PHE A 82 -16.76 -9.62 -10.01
CA PHE A 82 -15.61 -8.78 -9.67
C PHE A 82 -16.05 -7.45 -9.06
N ILE A 83 -17.15 -6.88 -9.56
CA ILE A 83 -17.62 -5.55 -9.18
C ILE A 83 -18.56 -5.59 -7.97
N PHE A 84 -19.44 -6.59 -7.89
CA PHE A 84 -20.50 -6.65 -6.87
C PHE A 84 -20.29 -7.82 -5.90
N LEU A 85 -20.87 -7.68 -4.70
CA LEU A 85 -20.85 -8.72 -3.68
C LEU A 85 -21.55 -9.98 -4.17
N SER A 86 -20.88 -11.12 -4.02
CA SER A 86 -21.43 -12.43 -4.35
C SER A 86 -22.21 -13.03 -3.16
N TYR A 87 -23.06 -14.03 -3.45
CA TYR A 87 -23.77 -14.86 -2.45
C TYR A 87 -24.82 -14.12 -1.62
N LYS A 88 -25.65 -13.29 -2.25
CA LYS A 88 -26.81 -12.68 -1.60
C LYS A 88 -27.78 -13.79 -1.14
N VAL A 89 -28.11 -13.79 0.14
CA VAL A 89 -29.05 -14.73 0.76
C VAL A 89 -30.43 -14.09 0.76
N ALA A 90 -31.47 -14.85 0.42
CA ALA A 90 -32.85 -14.37 0.52
C ALA A 90 -33.15 -14.00 1.99
N PRO A 91 -33.88 -12.89 2.25
CA PRO A 91 -34.29 -12.57 3.60
C PRO A 91 -35.05 -13.76 4.20
N ALA A 92 -34.62 -14.26 5.36
CA ALA A 92 -35.42 -15.22 6.10
C ALA A 92 -36.69 -14.50 6.60
N ASP A 93 -37.84 -15.15 6.49
CA ASP A 93 -39.11 -14.64 6.99
C ASP A 93 -38.96 -14.29 8.49
N GLY A 94 -38.98 -13.00 8.83
CA GLY A 94 -38.85 -12.50 10.19
C GLY A 94 -37.51 -11.88 10.59
N ALA A 95 -36.54 -11.70 9.68
CA ALA A 95 -35.31 -10.95 9.99
C ALA A 95 -35.61 -9.47 10.25
N SER A 96 -35.48 -9.04 11.51
CA SER A 96 -35.96 -7.79 12.11
C SER A 96 -35.36 -6.48 11.59
N LEU A 97 -34.65 -6.44 10.46
CA LEU A 97 -34.11 -5.19 9.91
C LEU A 97 -34.10 -5.06 8.37
N GLY A 98 -34.63 -6.02 7.60
CA GLY A 98 -34.71 -5.91 6.13
C GLY A 98 -33.37 -5.74 5.38
N LEU A 99 -32.23 -5.87 6.07
CA LEU A 99 -30.89 -5.72 5.50
C LEU A 99 -30.48 -6.97 4.74
N ALA A 100 -29.95 -6.78 3.52
CA ALA A 100 -29.48 -7.87 2.68
C ALA A 100 -28.28 -8.60 3.33
N GLN A 101 -28.44 -9.90 3.55
CA GLN A 101 -27.39 -10.78 4.09
C GLN A 101 -26.63 -11.46 2.96
N TYR A 102 -25.34 -11.70 3.18
CA TYR A 102 -24.46 -12.33 2.21
C TYR A 102 -23.68 -13.48 2.83
N GLY A 103 -23.63 -14.62 2.14
CA GLY A 103 -22.76 -15.76 2.49
C GLY A 103 -21.30 -15.50 2.08
N LYS A 104 -20.44 -16.51 2.26
CA LYS A 104 -19.01 -16.45 1.94
C LYS A 104 -18.67 -17.54 0.94
N GLY A 105 -17.75 -17.29 0.01
CA GLY A 105 -17.29 -18.32 -0.90
C GLY A 105 -16.18 -17.91 -1.87
N PRO A 106 -15.73 -18.82 -2.75
CA PRO A 106 -14.57 -18.57 -3.62
C PRO A 106 -14.71 -17.38 -4.57
N ARG A 107 -15.94 -16.97 -4.93
CA ARG A 107 -16.17 -15.78 -5.77
C ARG A 107 -15.77 -14.49 -5.06
N ASP A 108 -15.58 -14.49 -3.75
CA ASP A 108 -15.11 -13.31 -3.04
C ASP A 108 -13.63 -13.02 -3.36
N PHE A 109 -12.85 -14.01 -3.83
CA PHE A 109 -11.49 -13.76 -4.34
C PHE A 109 -11.46 -12.92 -5.62
N THR A 110 -12.46 -13.07 -6.50
CA THR A 110 -12.52 -12.24 -7.71
C THR A 110 -12.83 -10.78 -7.37
N PHE A 111 -13.67 -10.57 -6.36
CA PHE A 111 -13.93 -9.24 -5.79
C PHE A 111 -12.65 -8.63 -5.23
N VAL A 112 -11.92 -9.35 -4.36
CA VAL A 112 -10.65 -8.90 -3.78
C VAL A 112 -9.63 -8.56 -4.87
N ALA A 113 -9.49 -9.39 -5.89
CA ALA A 113 -8.56 -9.15 -7.00
C ALA A 113 -8.92 -7.89 -7.80
N PHE A 114 -10.21 -7.66 -8.09
CA PHE A 114 -10.66 -6.46 -8.78
C PHE A 114 -10.39 -5.19 -7.96
N TYR A 115 -10.77 -5.20 -6.70
CA TYR A 115 -10.57 -4.04 -5.83
C TYR A 115 -9.10 -3.78 -5.54
N ALA A 116 -8.21 -4.79 -5.57
CA ALA A 116 -6.77 -4.57 -5.53
C ALA A 116 -6.27 -3.76 -6.75
N ILE A 117 -6.83 -3.98 -7.95
CA ILE A 117 -6.54 -3.17 -9.14
C ILE A 117 -7.09 -1.75 -8.98
N VAL A 118 -8.32 -1.60 -8.47
CA VAL A 118 -8.94 -0.29 -8.18
C VAL A 118 -8.07 0.51 -7.21
N LEU A 119 -7.60 -0.13 -6.14
CA LEU A 119 -6.73 0.49 -5.13
C LEU A 119 -5.35 0.83 -5.70
N THR A 120 -4.79 -0.02 -6.55
CA THR A 120 -3.53 0.28 -7.25
C THR A 120 -3.66 1.52 -8.15
N PHE A 121 -4.75 1.61 -8.92
CA PHE A 121 -5.05 2.81 -9.71
C PHE A 121 -5.19 4.05 -8.82
N THR A 122 -6.04 3.95 -7.80
CA THR A 122 -6.35 5.06 -6.88
C THR A 122 -5.09 5.57 -6.19
N ARG A 123 -4.25 4.67 -5.69
CA ARG A 123 -2.95 4.98 -5.09
C ARG A 123 -2.07 5.76 -6.04
N GLU A 124 -1.78 5.22 -7.22
CA GLU A 124 -0.87 5.85 -8.17
C GLU A 124 -1.41 7.19 -8.70
N PHE A 125 -2.72 7.28 -8.92
CA PHE A 125 -3.38 8.51 -9.36
C PHE A 125 -3.29 9.61 -8.29
N ILE A 126 -3.70 9.32 -7.06
CA ILE A 126 -3.63 10.28 -5.95
C ILE A 126 -2.18 10.70 -5.69
N MET A 127 -1.25 9.75 -5.66
CA MET A 127 0.16 10.05 -5.46
C MET A 127 0.70 10.98 -6.56
N GLN A 128 0.48 10.68 -7.83
CA GLN A 128 1.10 11.44 -8.93
C GLN A 128 0.40 12.75 -9.26
N GLU A 129 -0.92 12.78 -9.25
CA GLU A 129 -1.71 13.93 -9.70
C GLU A 129 -2.07 14.89 -8.55
N ILE A 130 -2.20 14.39 -7.32
CA ILE A 130 -2.63 15.20 -6.17
C ILE A 130 -1.48 15.45 -5.20
N LEU A 131 -0.84 14.39 -4.68
CA LEU A 131 0.14 14.52 -3.60
C LEU A 131 1.50 15.03 -4.08
N ARG A 132 1.96 14.65 -5.28
CA ARG A 132 3.21 15.16 -5.86
C ARG A 132 3.22 16.69 -6.02
N PRO A 133 2.21 17.35 -6.60
CA PRO A 133 2.21 18.81 -6.67
C PRO A 133 2.09 19.45 -5.28
N LEU A 134 1.35 18.84 -4.35
CA LEU A 134 1.28 19.31 -2.95
C LEU A 134 2.64 19.22 -2.25
N ALA A 135 3.38 18.12 -2.42
CA ALA A 135 4.71 17.93 -1.87
C ALA A 135 5.70 19.01 -2.35
N ARG A 136 5.62 19.38 -3.64
CA ARG A 136 6.42 20.46 -4.22
C ARG A 136 6.01 21.84 -3.69
N ARG A 137 4.72 22.09 -3.55
CA ARG A 137 4.21 23.34 -2.96
C ARG A 137 4.58 23.47 -1.48
N GLY A 138 4.65 22.35 -0.76
CA GLY A 138 5.12 22.25 0.61
C GLY A 138 6.64 22.37 0.78
N GLY A 139 7.40 22.62 -0.29
CA GLY A 139 8.84 22.87 -0.20
C GLY A 139 9.71 21.62 -0.01
N ILE A 140 9.18 20.40 -0.18
CA ILE A 140 9.97 19.17 -0.03
C ILE A 140 10.99 19.07 -1.18
N ALA A 141 12.27 19.27 -0.84
CA ALA A 141 13.32 19.50 -1.83
C ALA A 141 13.72 18.27 -2.66
N THR A 142 13.73 17.06 -2.09
CA THR A 142 14.29 15.87 -2.74
C THR A 142 13.20 14.94 -3.27
N ARG A 143 13.48 14.21 -4.34
CA ARG A 143 12.48 13.28 -4.91
C ARG A 143 12.26 12.09 -3.97
N GLY A 144 13.30 11.65 -3.27
CA GLY A 144 13.18 10.61 -2.24
C GLY A 144 12.20 10.98 -1.14
N LYS A 145 12.37 12.16 -0.52
CA LYS A 145 11.47 12.64 0.55
C LYS A 145 10.06 12.93 0.02
N GLN A 146 9.93 13.46 -1.21
CA GLN A 146 8.63 13.63 -1.86
C GLN A 146 7.89 12.29 -1.97
N LEU A 147 8.57 11.21 -2.40
CA LEU A 147 7.94 9.89 -2.52
C LEU A 147 7.47 9.37 -1.17
N ARG A 148 8.30 9.47 -0.13
CA ARG A 148 7.95 9.02 1.23
C ARG A 148 6.79 9.81 1.83
N PHE A 149 6.79 11.13 1.66
CA PHE A 149 5.66 11.96 2.03
C PHE A 149 4.39 11.54 1.30
N MET A 150 4.47 11.30 -0.02
CA MET A 150 3.32 10.85 -0.81
C MET A 150 2.79 9.49 -0.35
N GLU A 151 3.67 8.56 0.03
CA GLU A 151 3.29 7.25 0.58
C GLU A 151 2.51 7.41 1.90
N GLN A 152 3.05 8.20 2.84
CA GLN A 152 2.40 8.43 4.13
C GLN A 152 1.10 9.23 4.00
N ALA A 153 1.08 10.27 3.16
CA ALA A 153 -0.11 11.07 2.94
C ALA A 153 -1.24 10.27 2.26
N TYR A 154 -0.91 9.37 1.32
CA TYR A 154 -1.89 8.45 0.75
C TYR A 154 -2.49 7.52 1.82
N THR A 155 -1.64 6.93 2.66
CA THR A 155 -2.09 6.08 3.77
C THR A 155 -3.01 6.83 4.73
N ALA A 156 -2.67 8.09 5.06
CA ALA A 156 -3.52 8.94 5.88
C ALA A 156 -4.88 9.20 5.23
N ILE A 157 -4.93 9.51 3.93
CA ILE A 157 -6.17 9.71 3.18
C ILE A 157 -7.01 8.43 3.18
N TYR A 158 -6.42 7.29 2.84
CA TYR A 158 -7.12 6.00 2.76
C TYR A 158 -7.79 5.65 4.10
N PHE A 159 -7.02 5.61 5.19
CA PHE A 159 -7.56 5.23 6.50
C PHE A 159 -8.47 6.31 7.12
N SER A 160 -8.38 7.57 6.69
CA SER A 160 -9.35 8.60 7.09
C SER A 160 -10.75 8.32 6.53
N PHE A 161 -10.87 7.59 5.41
CA PHE A 161 -12.15 7.14 4.88
C PHE A 161 -12.55 5.76 5.41
N THR A 162 -11.62 4.79 5.44
CA THR A 162 -11.96 3.42 5.83
C THR A 162 -12.12 3.25 7.34
N GLY A 163 -11.39 4.00 8.16
CA GLY A 163 -11.52 3.97 9.63
C GLY A 163 -12.95 4.29 10.11
N PRO A 164 -13.55 5.43 9.72
CA PRO A 164 -14.95 5.74 10.04
C PRO A 164 -15.94 4.72 9.47
N LEU A 165 -15.69 4.21 8.27
CA LEU A 165 -16.51 3.14 7.67
C LEU A 165 -16.46 1.86 8.51
N GLY A 166 -15.27 1.48 8.99
CA GLY A 166 -15.08 0.34 9.89
C GLY A 166 -15.83 0.52 11.21
N LEU A 167 -15.73 1.71 11.83
CA LEU A 167 -16.50 2.03 13.03
C LEU A 167 -18.02 1.94 12.80
N TYR A 168 -18.51 2.43 11.66
CA TYR A 168 -19.92 2.30 11.28
C TYR A 168 -20.36 0.84 11.04
N VAL A 169 -19.48 0.00 10.50
CA VAL A 169 -19.74 -1.43 10.35
C VAL A 169 -19.78 -2.11 11.72
N MET A 170 -18.81 -1.83 12.60
CA MET A 170 -18.73 -2.43 13.93
C MET A 170 -19.89 -2.01 14.84
N SER A 171 -20.40 -0.78 14.73
CA SER A 171 -21.55 -0.31 15.51
C SER A 171 -22.84 -1.08 15.23
N ARG A 172 -22.91 -1.77 14.09
CA ARG A 172 -24.03 -2.63 13.72
C ARG A 172 -23.84 -4.09 14.10
N THR A 173 -22.81 -4.39 14.91
CA THR A 173 -22.50 -5.73 15.39
C THR A 173 -22.43 -5.75 16.92
N PRO A 174 -22.59 -6.91 17.56
CA PRO A 174 -22.43 -7.03 19.01
C PRO A 174 -21.00 -6.75 19.50
N VAL A 175 -20.03 -6.54 18.59
CA VAL A 175 -18.63 -6.20 18.91
C VAL A 175 -18.44 -4.70 19.13
N TRP A 176 -19.52 -3.91 19.11
CA TRP A 176 -19.45 -2.47 19.29
C TRP A 176 -18.64 -2.10 20.54
N TYR A 177 -17.75 -1.13 20.38
CA TYR A 177 -16.82 -0.70 21.42
C TYR A 177 -15.94 -1.84 22.00
N PHE A 178 -15.54 -2.76 21.13
CA PHE A 178 -14.66 -3.89 21.45
C PHE A 178 -15.21 -4.82 22.54
N ASP A 179 -16.53 -5.03 22.57
CA ASP A 179 -17.11 -6.05 23.44
C ASP A 179 -16.66 -7.46 22.97
N THR A 180 -15.92 -8.15 23.85
CA THR A 180 -15.33 -9.44 23.56
C THR A 180 -16.35 -10.56 23.59
N ARG A 181 -17.41 -10.42 24.39
CA ARG A 181 -18.48 -11.42 24.45
C ARG A 181 -19.22 -11.52 23.12
N GLY A 182 -19.49 -10.38 22.48
CA GLY A 182 -20.10 -10.28 21.16
C GLY A 182 -19.30 -10.96 20.03
N MET A 183 -18.02 -11.27 20.24
CA MET A 183 -17.21 -12.01 19.28
C MET A 183 -17.58 -13.50 19.22
N TYR A 184 -18.20 -14.04 20.28
CA TYR A 184 -18.41 -15.48 20.47
C TYR A 184 -19.87 -15.90 20.61
N GLU A 185 -20.73 -15.03 21.16
CA GLU A 185 -22.08 -15.39 21.61
C GLU A 185 -22.98 -16.00 20.52
N ALA A 186 -22.92 -15.45 19.30
CA ALA A 186 -23.72 -15.91 18.16
C ALA A 186 -22.90 -16.71 17.11
N TYR A 187 -21.73 -17.22 17.50
CA TYR A 187 -20.87 -17.97 16.58
C TYR A 187 -21.51 -19.34 16.22
N PRO A 188 -21.56 -19.75 14.94
CA PRO A 188 -20.82 -19.20 13.79
C PRO A 188 -21.55 -18.10 13.01
N HIS A 189 -20.82 -17.01 12.73
CA HIS A 189 -21.31 -15.89 11.91
C HIS A 189 -21.20 -16.23 10.40
N ARG A 190 -22.11 -17.05 9.92
CA ARG A 190 -22.11 -17.58 8.54
C ARG A 190 -22.41 -16.50 7.50
N THR A 191 -23.40 -15.65 7.77
CA THR A 191 -23.76 -14.53 6.91
C THR A 191 -23.27 -13.21 7.48
N LEU A 192 -23.07 -12.24 6.60
CA LEU A 192 -22.65 -10.88 6.93
C LEU A 192 -23.61 -9.88 6.29
N ASP A 193 -23.86 -8.77 6.98
CA ASP A 193 -24.50 -7.61 6.35
C ASP A 193 -23.70 -7.15 5.13
N GLY A 194 -24.37 -6.60 4.11
CA GLY A 194 -23.73 -6.18 2.87
C GLY A 194 -22.58 -5.20 3.09
N ALA A 195 -22.75 -4.20 3.96
CA ALA A 195 -21.69 -3.24 4.25
C ALA A 195 -20.54 -3.88 5.03
N PHE A 196 -20.84 -4.79 5.96
CA PHE A 196 -19.82 -5.55 6.67
C PHE A 196 -18.97 -6.36 5.68
N LYS A 197 -19.63 -7.13 4.81
CA LYS A 197 -18.95 -7.96 3.81
C LYS A 197 -18.11 -7.10 2.86
N PHE A 198 -18.66 -5.99 2.38
CA PHE A 198 -17.93 -5.04 1.53
C PHE A 198 -16.68 -4.52 2.23
N TYR A 199 -16.82 -3.93 3.43
CA TYR A 199 -15.70 -3.38 4.19
C TYR A 199 -14.62 -4.45 4.42
N TYR A 200 -15.02 -5.64 4.85
CA TYR A 200 -14.09 -6.72 5.16
C TYR A 200 -13.28 -7.20 3.93
N LEU A 201 -13.95 -7.36 2.78
CA LEU A 201 -13.30 -7.75 1.53
C LEU A 201 -12.49 -6.61 0.90
N PHE A 202 -12.94 -5.37 1.08
CA PHE A 202 -12.23 -4.18 0.62
C PHE A 202 -10.92 -3.99 1.38
N GLU A 203 -10.92 -4.15 2.71
CA GLU A 203 -9.69 -4.18 3.51
C GLU A 203 -8.78 -5.34 3.09
N ALA A 204 -9.33 -6.54 2.84
CA ALA A 204 -8.54 -7.65 2.32
C ALA A 204 -7.87 -7.30 0.96
N ALA A 205 -8.57 -6.59 0.08
CA ALA A 205 -8.04 -6.12 -1.20
C ALA A 205 -6.90 -5.10 -1.01
N TYR A 206 -7.01 -4.21 -0.02
CA TYR A 206 -5.95 -3.27 0.33
C TYR A 206 -4.69 -3.99 0.82
N TRP A 207 -4.83 -4.96 1.73
CA TRP A 207 -3.69 -5.72 2.24
C TRP A 207 -3.02 -6.57 1.14
N VAL A 208 -3.80 -7.15 0.23
CA VAL A 208 -3.28 -7.85 -0.96
C VAL A 208 -2.55 -6.87 -1.88
N GLN A 209 -3.12 -5.70 -2.15
CA GLN A 209 -2.50 -4.66 -2.96
C GLN A 209 -1.18 -4.19 -2.34
N GLN A 210 -1.13 -3.98 -1.03
CA GLN A 210 0.08 -3.57 -0.32
C GLN A 210 1.16 -4.67 -0.36
N ALA A 211 0.77 -5.94 -0.21
CA ALA A 211 1.68 -7.07 -0.39
C ALA A 211 2.24 -7.14 -1.82
N MET A 212 1.42 -6.90 -2.84
CA MET A 212 1.87 -6.86 -4.23
C MET A 212 2.90 -5.76 -4.46
N VAL A 213 2.66 -4.54 -3.97
CA VAL A 213 3.60 -3.42 -4.06
C VAL A 213 4.95 -3.78 -3.43
N MET A 214 4.92 -4.46 -2.28
CA MET A 214 6.12 -4.92 -1.60
C MET A 214 6.89 -5.99 -2.38
N VAL A 215 6.20 -7.03 -2.86
CA VAL A 215 6.82 -8.16 -3.60
C VAL A 215 7.40 -7.70 -4.93
N LEU A 216 6.72 -6.77 -5.61
CA LEU A 216 7.20 -6.17 -6.86
C LEU A 216 8.37 -5.18 -6.65
N GLY A 217 8.76 -4.90 -5.40
CA GLY A 217 9.84 -3.98 -5.08
C GLY A 217 9.55 -2.54 -5.52
N GLN A 218 8.27 -2.17 -5.60
CA GLN A 218 7.86 -0.81 -5.98
C GLN A 218 8.12 0.21 -4.85
N GLU A 219 8.21 -0.27 -3.60
CA GLU A 219 8.64 0.52 -2.44
C GLU A 219 10.08 0.17 -2.08
N LYS A 220 10.89 1.20 -1.79
CA LYS A 220 12.28 1.00 -1.38
C LYS A 220 12.35 0.32 0.00
N ARG A 221 13.16 -0.73 0.09
CA ARG A 221 13.37 -1.52 1.32
C ARG A 221 13.80 -0.61 2.48
N ARG A 222 13.05 -0.68 3.57
CA ARG A 222 13.33 0.01 4.84
C ARG A 222 14.21 -0.85 5.76
N LYS A 223 14.76 -0.26 6.82
CA LYS A 223 15.50 -0.99 7.89
C LYS A 223 14.67 -2.12 8.51
N ASP A 224 13.35 -1.95 8.60
CA ASP A 224 12.39 -2.90 9.17
C ASP A 224 11.69 -3.78 8.13
N PHE A 225 12.32 -4.01 6.97
CA PHE A 225 11.71 -4.77 5.87
C PHE A 225 11.36 -6.21 6.26
N LYS A 226 12.17 -6.88 7.08
CA LYS A 226 11.93 -8.28 7.48
C LYS A 226 10.71 -8.38 8.40
N GLU A 227 10.60 -7.47 9.36
CA GLU A 227 9.49 -7.35 10.29
C GLU A 227 8.20 -6.99 9.54
N LEU A 228 8.30 -6.10 8.55
CA LEU A 228 7.19 -5.76 7.67
C LEU A 228 6.71 -6.94 6.82
N VAL A 229 7.62 -7.77 6.29
CA VAL A 229 7.27 -9.00 5.57
C VAL A 229 6.60 -10.01 6.52
N ALA A 230 7.17 -10.23 7.70
CA ALA A 230 6.59 -11.11 8.72
C ALA A 230 5.17 -10.66 9.09
N HIS A 231 4.97 -9.35 9.25
CA HIS A 231 3.66 -8.76 9.47
C HIS A 231 2.68 -9.05 8.35
N HIS A 232 3.06 -8.89 7.08
CA HIS A 232 2.16 -9.19 5.96
C HIS A 232 1.77 -10.66 5.90
N ILE A 233 2.68 -11.57 6.24
CA ILE A 233 2.36 -13.00 6.34
C ILE A 233 1.32 -13.24 7.45
N VAL A 234 1.52 -12.65 8.62
CA VAL A 234 0.60 -12.79 9.77
C VAL A 234 -0.76 -12.16 9.48
N THR A 235 -0.80 -10.94 8.94
CA THR A 235 -2.06 -10.24 8.67
C THR A 235 -2.87 -10.91 7.57
N ILE A 236 -2.25 -11.29 6.44
CA ILE A 236 -2.96 -12.02 5.38
C ILE A 236 -3.48 -13.36 5.91
N SER A 237 -2.71 -14.06 6.75
CA SER A 237 -3.16 -15.29 7.39
C SER A 237 -4.35 -15.06 8.32
N LEU A 238 -4.33 -14.01 9.14
CA LEU A 238 -5.45 -13.62 10.01
C LEU A 238 -6.71 -13.30 9.21
N ILE A 239 -6.59 -12.50 8.16
CA ILE A 239 -7.70 -12.11 7.28
C ILE A 239 -8.31 -13.36 6.63
N TRP A 240 -7.45 -14.22 6.04
CA TRP A 240 -7.89 -15.42 5.36
C TRP A 240 -8.60 -16.40 6.31
N LEU A 241 -7.98 -16.73 7.43
CA LEU A 241 -8.51 -17.71 8.37
C LEU A 241 -9.77 -17.20 9.07
N SER A 242 -9.81 -15.92 9.47
CA SER A 242 -11.00 -15.38 10.13
C SER A 242 -12.18 -15.23 9.17
N TYR A 243 -11.94 -14.97 7.88
CA TYR A 243 -12.99 -15.04 6.86
C TYR A 243 -13.49 -16.47 6.63
N ARG A 244 -12.56 -17.41 6.39
CA ARG A 244 -12.85 -18.80 6.04
C ARG A 244 -13.55 -19.58 7.15
N PHE A 245 -13.21 -19.28 8.41
CA PHE A 245 -13.74 -19.95 9.60
C PHE A 245 -14.65 -19.04 10.45
N HIS A 246 -15.28 -18.03 9.86
CA HIS A 246 -16.33 -17.21 10.51
C HIS A 246 -15.94 -16.43 11.78
N PHE A 247 -14.64 -16.19 12.02
CA PHE A 247 -14.14 -15.32 13.09
C PHE A 247 -14.06 -13.83 12.68
N THR A 248 -14.92 -13.40 11.75
CA THR A 248 -14.91 -12.05 11.18
C THR A 248 -15.18 -10.95 12.20
N HIS A 249 -15.88 -11.26 13.30
CA HIS A 249 -16.08 -10.35 14.43
C HIS A 249 -14.79 -10.03 15.20
N ILE A 250 -13.90 -11.00 15.36
CA ILE A 250 -12.54 -10.73 15.88
C ILE A 250 -11.77 -9.93 14.83
N GLY A 251 -11.86 -10.32 13.56
CA GLY A 251 -11.19 -9.65 12.45
C GLY A 251 -11.54 -8.17 12.31
N VAL A 252 -12.82 -7.78 12.41
CA VAL A 252 -13.25 -6.38 12.29
C VAL A 252 -12.74 -5.53 13.47
N ALA A 253 -12.70 -6.09 14.68
CA ALA A 253 -12.10 -5.41 15.83
C ALA A 253 -10.60 -5.16 15.58
N VAL A 254 -9.88 -6.16 15.09
CA VAL A 254 -8.45 -6.02 14.75
C VAL A 254 -8.26 -4.97 13.65
N TYR A 255 -9.01 -5.01 12.55
CA TYR A 255 -8.94 -3.98 11.50
C TYR A 255 -9.11 -2.56 12.06
N ILE A 256 -10.15 -2.30 12.84
CA ILE A 256 -10.43 -0.94 13.34
C ILE A 256 -9.31 -0.43 14.25
N THR A 257 -8.79 -1.27 15.16
CA THR A 257 -7.64 -0.85 15.98
C THR A 257 -6.44 -0.47 15.13
N HIS A 258 -6.24 -1.19 14.03
CA HIS A 258 -5.12 -1.01 13.13
C HIS A 258 -5.30 0.25 12.27
N ASP A 259 -6.42 0.36 11.55
CA ASP A 259 -6.72 1.45 10.63
C ASP A 259 -6.72 2.79 11.35
N VAL A 260 -7.39 2.88 12.51
CA VAL A 260 -7.49 4.14 13.26
C VAL A 260 -6.13 4.59 13.76
N SER A 261 -5.29 3.69 14.28
CA SER A 261 -3.94 4.06 14.72
C SER A 261 -3.01 4.44 13.55
N ASP A 262 -3.17 3.79 12.39
CA ASP A 262 -2.37 4.09 11.21
C ASP A 262 -2.67 5.48 10.64
N VAL A 263 -3.89 6.02 10.81
CA VAL A 263 -4.19 7.43 10.50
C VAL A 263 -3.25 8.36 11.27
N PHE A 264 -3.15 8.20 12.59
CA PHE A 264 -2.33 9.09 13.42
C PHE A 264 -0.84 8.93 13.10
N LEU A 265 -0.38 7.70 12.84
CA LEU A 265 1.00 7.45 12.44
C LEU A 265 1.32 8.12 11.11
N ALA A 266 0.46 7.94 10.11
CA ALA A 266 0.63 8.49 8.77
C ALA A 266 0.56 10.03 8.74
N ILE A 267 -0.36 10.63 9.51
CA ILE A 267 -0.44 12.09 9.67
C ILE A 267 0.83 12.61 10.36
N SER A 268 1.28 11.95 11.44
CA SER A 268 2.47 12.36 12.17
C SER A 268 3.71 12.36 11.27
N LYS A 269 3.92 11.30 10.48
CA LYS A 269 5.01 11.23 9.49
C LYS A 269 4.87 12.25 8.38
N SER A 270 3.65 12.49 7.89
CA SER A 270 3.40 13.51 6.86
C SER A 270 3.76 14.91 7.35
N LEU A 271 3.42 15.24 8.60
CA LEU A 271 3.81 16.50 9.24
C LEU A 271 5.31 16.62 9.47
N HIS A 272 5.99 15.50 9.73
CA HIS A 272 7.44 15.45 9.86
C HIS A 272 8.14 15.85 8.55
N TYR A 273 7.74 15.26 7.41
CA TYR A 273 8.32 15.64 6.11
C TYR A 273 7.99 17.08 5.68
N LEU A 274 6.92 17.67 6.21
CA LEU A 274 6.56 19.08 5.99
C LEU A 274 7.22 20.03 7.00
N GLU A 275 8.03 19.53 7.92
CA GLU A 275 8.70 20.32 8.98
C GLU A 275 7.71 21.19 9.78
N SER A 276 6.50 20.66 10.01
CA SER A 276 5.43 21.41 10.67
C SER A 276 5.67 21.57 12.17
N ARG A 277 5.33 22.74 12.72
CA ARG A 277 5.38 23.01 14.17
C ARG A 277 4.53 22.07 15.02
N PHE A 278 3.53 21.42 14.42
CA PHE A 278 2.60 20.53 15.11
C PHE A 278 3.09 19.08 15.23
N ILE A 279 4.31 18.79 14.78
CA ILE A 279 4.89 17.44 14.85
C ILE A 279 4.88 16.87 16.26
N GLY A 280 5.34 17.63 17.26
CA GLY A 280 5.46 17.16 18.65
C GLY A 280 4.12 16.72 19.24
N PRO A 281 3.10 17.60 19.29
CA PRO A 281 1.78 17.23 19.80
C PRO A 281 1.14 16.04 19.08
N VAL A 282 1.21 15.99 17.75
CA VAL A 282 0.61 14.91 16.95
C VAL A 282 1.37 13.60 17.13
N TYR A 283 2.70 13.63 17.24
CA TYR A 283 3.52 12.45 17.50
C TYR A 283 3.26 11.87 18.89
N THR A 284 3.10 12.72 19.91
CA THR A 284 2.71 12.28 21.26
C THR A 284 1.30 11.67 21.27
N LEU A 285 0.35 12.28 20.57
CA LEU A 285 -0.99 11.71 20.40
C LEU A 285 -0.93 10.34 19.71
N ASN A 286 -0.13 10.20 18.66
CA ASN A 286 0.09 8.94 17.97
C ASN A 286 0.61 7.84 18.92
N ILE A 287 1.56 8.13 19.81
CA ILE A 287 2.04 7.16 20.81
C ILE A 287 0.89 6.73 21.74
N GLY A 288 0.10 7.67 22.25
CA GLY A 288 -1.04 7.35 23.12
C GLY A 288 -2.08 6.48 22.42
N VAL A 289 -2.45 6.84 21.19
CA VAL A 289 -3.40 6.07 20.36
C VAL A 289 -2.84 4.68 20.04
N TRP A 290 -1.55 4.57 19.72
CA TRP A 290 -0.88 3.29 19.46
C TRP A 290 -0.96 2.37 20.67
N ILE A 291 -0.63 2.88 21.87
CA ILE A 291 -0.68 2.09 23.11
C ILE A 291 -2.10 1.60 23.40
N TYR A 292 -3.08 2.48 23.29
CA TYR A 292 -4.47 2.10 23.57
C TYR A 292 -5.01 1.10 22.54
N LEU A 293 -4.93 1.43 21.25
CA LEU A 293 -5.55 0.62 20.19
C LEU A 293 -4.79 -0.67 19.92
N ARG A 294 -3.46 -0.61 19.82
CA ARG A 294 -2.67 -1.76 19.38
C ARG A 294 -2.15 -2.64 20.51
N HIS A 295 -2.16 -2.15 21.76
CA HIS A 295 -1.75 -2.97 22.90
C HIS A 295 -2.89 -3.22 23.88
N TYR A 296 -3.50 -2.20 24.46
CA TYR A 296 -4.53 -2.42 25.48
C TYR A 296 -5.71 -3.24 24.92
N LEU A 297 -6.27 -2.83 23.77
CA LEU A 297 -7.38 -3.56 23.15
C LEU A 297 -6.95 -4.93 22.61
N ASN A 298 -5.76 -5.06 22.02
CA ASN A 298 -5.27 -6.35 21.53
C ASN A 298 -5.05 -7.35 22.69
N ILE A 299 -4.47 -6.90 23.81
CA ILE A 299 -4.32 -7.70 25.03
C ILE A 299 -5.68 -8.11 25.58
N ARG A 300 -6.69 -7.22 25.53
CA ARG A 300 -8.07 -7.57 25.92
C ARG A 300 -8.65 -8.68 25.03
N ILE A 301 -8.39 -8.64 23.72
CA ILE A 301 -8.81 -9.69 22.77
C ILE A 301 -8.05 -11.01 23.05
N LEU A 302 -6.74 -10.95 23.27
CA LEU A 302 -5.93 -12.13 23.63
C LEU A 302 -6.39 -12.75 24.96
N TYR A 303 -6.73 -11.92 25.94
CA TYR A 303 -7.27 -12.39 27.21
C TYR A 303 -8.62 -13.08 27.02
N SER A 304 -9.52 -12.54 26.20
CA SER A 304 -10.82 -13.17 25.92
C SER A 304 -10.67 -14.51 25.19
N LEU A 305 -9.61 -14.72 24.39
CA LEU A 305 -9.31 -16.03 23.81
C LEU A 305 -8.97 -17.09 24.86
N LEU A 306 -8.36 -16.68 25.98
CA LEU A 306 -8.00 -17.57 27.07
C LEU A 306 -9.18 -17.85 28.03
N THR A 307 -10.08 -16.88 28.22
CA THR A 307 -11.15 -16.95 29.24
C THR A 307 -12.56 -17.18 28.66
N GLU A 308 -12.92 -16.46 27.61
CA GLU A 308 -14.28 -16.40 27.06
C GLU A 308 -14.48 -17.34 25.87
N PHE A 309 -13.45 -17.61 25.07
CA PHE A 309 -13.57 -18.42 23.86
C PHE A 309 -14.12 -19.82 24.11
N ARG A 310 -13.77 -20.46 25.24
CA ARG A 310 -14.30 -21.79 25.57
C ARG A 310 -15.69 -21.73 26.22
N THR A 311 -16.02 -20.62 26.89
CA THR A 311 -17.17 -20.53 27.80
C THR A 311 -18.39 -19.86 27.16
N VAL A 312 -18.19 -18.96 26.20
CA VAL A 312 -19.27 -18.20 25.55
C VAL A 312 -19.68 -18.88 24.24
N GLY A 313 -20.89 -19.44 24.19
CA GLY A 313 -21.42 -20.16 23.01
C GLY A 313 -20.83 -21.57 22.85
N PRO A 314 -21.33 -22.36 21.87
CA PRO A 314 -20.90 -23.75 21.68
C PRO A 314 -19.37 -23.85 21.44
N TYR A 315 -18.76 -24.89 21.99
CA TYR A 315 -17.34 -25.19 21.82
C TYR A 315 -17.19 -26.63 21.33
N GLU A 316 -17.34 -26.80 20.03
CA GLU A 316 -17.30 -28.09 19.35
C GLU A 316 -16.79 -27.89 17.92
N LEU A 317 -16.33 -28.99 17.31
CA LEU A 317 -15.96 -29.00 15.89
C LEU A 317 -17.04 -29.78 15.14
N ASN A 318 -17.80 -29.09 14.28
CA ASN A 318 -18.79 -29.71 13.42
C ASN A 318 -18.75 -29.07 12.03
N TRP A 319 -18.41 -29.89 11.03
CA TRP A 319 -18.27 -29.46 9.64
C TRP A 319 -19.62 -29.22 8.94
N GLU A 320 -20.67 -29.93 9.34
CA GLU A 320 -22.02 -29.79 8.76
C GLU A 320 -22.65 -28.47 9.19
N THR A 321 -22.46 -28.08 10.45
CA THR A 321 -22.94 -26.81 10.99
C THR A 321 -21.91 -25.69 10.86
N GLU A 322 -20.81 -25.89 10.13
CA GLU A 322 -19.72 -24.91 9.98
C GLU A 322 -19.26 -24.29 11.32
N GLN A 323 -19.34 -25.10 12.38
CA GLN A 323 -18.97 -24.74 13.74
C GLN A 323 -17.50 -25.11 13.94
N TYR A 324 -16.63 -24.10 13.86
CA TYR A 324 -15.18 -24.30 13.93
C TYR A 324 -14.57 -23.89 15.27
N LYS A 325 -15.39 -23.50 16.25
CA LYS A 325 -14.95 -23.04 17.57
C LYS A 325 -14.50 -24.20 18.45
N CYS A 326 -13.21 -24.52 18.34
CA CYS A 326 -12.58 -25.66 19.00
C CYS A 326 -11.17 -25.31 19.51
N TRP A 327 -10.45 -26.30 20.05
CA TRP A 327 -9.11 -26.09 20.59
C TRP A 327 -8.10 -25.68 19.52
N ILE A 328 -8.23 -26.23 18.31
CA ILE A 328 -7.35 -25.90 17.18
C ILE A 328 -7.55 -24.44 16.79
N SER A 329 -8.80 -24.01 16.58
CA SER A 329 -9.08 -22.62 16.22
C SER A 329 -8.66 -21.64 17.32
N ASN A 330 -8.79 -22.02 18.60
CA ASN A 330 -8.35 -21.18 19.70
C ASN A 330 -6.82 -20.98 19.65
N VAL A 331 -6.05 -22.07 19.61
CA VAL A 331 -4.58 -21.99 19.55
C VAL A 331 -4.10 -21.22 18.32
N VAL A 332 -4.65 -21.51 17.13
CA VAL A 332 -4.25 -20.82 15.89
C VAL A 332 -4.56 -19.32 15.97
N THR A 333 -5.77 -18.95 16.41
CA THR A 333 -6.16 -17.53 16.54
C THR A 333 -5.29 -16.82 17.57
N PHE A 334 -5.05 -17.45 18.73
CA PHE A 334 -4.20 -16.90 19.78
C PHE A 334 -2.76 -16.69 19.30
N VAL A 335 -2.14 -17.70 18.67
CA VAL A 335 -0.77 -17.61 18.18
C VAL A 335 -0.62 -16.49 17.14
N LEU A 336 -1.53 -16.40 16.17
CA LEU A 336 -1.46 -15.35 15.15
C LEU A 336 -1.64 -13.95 15.74
N LEU A 337 -2.58 -13.76 16.66
CA LEU A 337 -2.74 -12.47 17.34
C LEU A 337 -1.58 -12.14 18.29
N ALA A 338 -0.98 -13.15 18.94
CA ALA A 338 0.20 -12.96 19.77
C ALA A 338 1.43 -12.58 18.94
N LEU A 339 1.61 -13.18 17.76
CA LEU A 339 2.65 -12.77 16.79
C LEU A 339 2.43 -11.33 16.31
N LEU A 340 1.19 -10.97 15.99
CA LEU A 340 0.83 -9.61 15.63
C LEU A 340 1.12 -8.62 16.78
N GLN A 341 0.81 -9.00 18.03
CA GLN A 341 1.12 -8.21 19.22
C GLN A 341 2.62 -8.05 19.44
N ALA A 342 3.42 -9.09 19.22
CA ALA A 342 4.88 -9.02 19.31
C ALA A 342 5.48 -8.04 18.29
N LEU A 343 4.98 -8.05 17.05
CA LEU A 343 5.36 -7.08 16.02
C LEU A 343 4.94 -5.65 16.41
N ASN A 344 3.72 -5.46 16.94
CA ASN A 344 3.28 -4.17 17.45
C ASN A 344 4.19 -3.65 18.57
N LEU A 345 4.68 -4.51 19.46
CA LEU A 345 5.61 -4.14 20.54
C LEU A 345 6.97 -3.71 20.00
N PHE A 346 7.47 -4.39 18.96
CA PHE A 346 8.69 -3.97 18.27
C PHE A 346 8.55 -2.54 17.71
N TRP A 347 7.45 -2.23 17.03
CA TRP A 347 7.24 -0.88 16.52
C TRP A 347 6.96 0.16 17.60
N LEU A 348 6.31 -0.21 18.71
CA LEU A 348 6.19 0.68 19.87
C LEU A 348 7.58 1.02 20.42
N TYR A 349 8.48 0.03 20.54
CA TYR A 349 9.85 0.28 20.95
C TYR A 349 10.54 1.29 20.02
N CYS A 350 10.39 1.16 18.70
CA CYS A 350 10.90 2.15 17.75
C CYS A 350 10.30 3.55 17.97
N LEU A 351 8.98 3.65 18.16
CA LEU A 351 8.30 4.93 18.38
C LEU A 351 8.79 5.62 19.66
N LEU A 352 8.89 4.87 20.77
CA LEU A 352 9.38 5.37 22.05
C LEU A 352 10.86 5.75 21.99
N ARG A 353 11.69 4.97 21.27
CA ARG A 353 13.11 5.29 21.05
C ARG A 353 13.28 6.60 20.29
N SER A 354 12.50 6.81 19.22
CA SER A 354 12.52 8.08 18.48
C SER A 354 12.00 9.24 19.35
N ALA A 355 10.95 9.02 20.16
CA ALA A 355 10.45 10.02 21.10
C ALA A 355 11.53 10.43 22.13
N TYR A 356 12.24 9.45 22.69
CA TYR A 356 13.33 9.67 23.63
C TYR A 356 14.47 10.49 22.99
N ARG A 357 14.87 10.14 21.76
CA ARG A 357 15.90 10.88 21.01
C ARG A 357 15.49 12.31 20.73
N PHE A 358 14.22 12.55 20.41
CA PHE A 358 13.68 13.89 20.20
C PHE A 358 13.74 14.73 21.48
N VAL A 359 13.30 14.19 22.61
CA VAL A 359 13.25 14.92 23.89
C VAL A 359 14.64 15.15 24.49
N VAL A 360 15.52 14.15 24.45
CA VAL A 360 16.82 14.19 25.13
C VAL A 360 17.90 14.86 24.28
N HIS A 361 17.90 14.61 22.97
CA HIS A 361 18.95 15.11 22.09
C HIS A 361 18.52 16.29 21.21
N ASN A 362 17.25 16.74 21.28
CA ASN A 362 16.65 17.69 20.32
C ASN A 362 16.80 17.23 18.86
N ILE A 363 16.97 15.93 18.63
CA ILE A 363 17.12 15.34 17.31
C ILE A 363 15.74 14.83 16.89
N ALA A 364 15.06 15.57 16.02
CA ALA A 364 13.81 15.15 15.38
C ALA A 364 14.06 14.11 14.29
N LYS A 365 14.66 12.96 14.63
CA LYS A 365 14.94 11.87 13.67
C LYS A 365 14.23 10.59 14.12
N ASP A 366 13.45 10.00 13.21
CA ASP A 366 12.92 8.64 13.37
C ASP A 366 13.99 7.64 12.87
N ASP A 367 14.45 6.75 13.74
CA ASP A 367 15.46 5.72 13.46
C ASP A 367 15.15 4.89 12.22
N ARG A 368 13.86 4.69 11.91
CA ARG A 368 13.42 3.96 10.71
C ARG A 368 13.60 4.76 9.43
N SER A 369 13.63 6.10 9.54
CA SER A 369 13.77 7.04 8.43
C SER A 369 15.19 7.58 8.24
N GLU A 370 16.16 7.21 9.09
CA GLU A 370 17.55 7.69 9.01
C GLU A 370 18.15 7.51 7.60
N ASP A 371 17.96 6.35 6.97
CA ASP A 371 18.46 6.11 5.60
C ASP A 371 17.75 6.98 4.56
N GLU A 372 16.48 7.33 4.80
CA GLU A 372 15.69 8.17 3.89
C GLU A 372 16.20 9.62 3.89
N ASP A 373 16.65 10.11 5.04
CA ASP A 373 17.23 11.44 5.19
C ASP A 373 18.64 11.53 4.59
N GLU A 374 19.50 10.55 4.87
CA GLU A 374 20.87 10.49 4.32
C GLU A 374 20.85 10.45 2.79
N GLU A 375 19.95 9.68 2.20
CA GLU A 375 19.78 9.63 0.75
C GLU A 375 19.22 10.91 0.17
N GLY A 376 18.29 11.56 0.87
CA GLY A 376 17.82 12.88 0.49
C GLY A 376 18.98 13.87 0.43
N GLU A 377 19.88 13.86 1.41
CA GLU A 377 21.07 14.71 1.40
C GLU A 377 22.06 14.36 0.29
N MET A 378 22.24 13.08 -0.04
CA MET A 378 23.06 12.68 -1.20
C MET A 378 22.44 13.14 -2.52
N GLU A 379 21.12 13.04 -2.66
CA GLU A 379 20.40 13.53 -3.85
C GLU A 379 20.50 15.06 -3.97
N LYS A 380 20.40 15.80 -2.86
CA LYS A 380 20.66 17.26 -2.85
C LYS A 380 22.07 17.57 -3.34
N ARG A 381 23.08 16.91 -2.74
CA ARG A 381 24.50 17.10 -3.12
C ARG A 381 24.75 16.77 -4.60
N GLN A 382 24.10 15.75 -5.16
CA GLN A 382 24.21 15.43 -6.59
C GLN A 382 23.51 16.44 -7.50
N ASN A 383 22.47 17.12 -7.04
CA ASN A 383 21.76 18.14 -7.83
C ASN A 383 22.42 19.52 -7.75
N GLU A 384 23.29 19.75 -6.76
CA GLU A 384 24.07 20.97 -6.56
C GLU A 384 25.43 20.95 -7.28
N LEU A 385 25.88 19.77 -7.71
CA LEU A 385 27.06 19.53 -8.57
C LEU A 385 26.63 19.49 -10.05
#